data_AF-A0A077PHC7-F1
#
_entry.id   AF-A0A077PHC7-F1
#
_cell.length_a   1.000
_cell.length_b   1.000
_cell.length_c   1.000
_cell.angle_alpha   90.00
_cell.angle_beta   90.00
_cell.angle_gamma   90.00
#
_symmetry.space_group_name_H-M   'P 1'
#
loop_
_entity.id
_entity.type
_entity.pdbx_description
1 polymer ?
#
loop_
_entity_poly.entity_id
_entity_poly.type
_entity_poly.pdbx_seq_one_letter_code
_entity_poly.pdbx_strand_id
1 'polypeptide(L)'
;MLSSLSGFLLGFCFFINDFVNTWKVNEGFYLRAVTYAKRDYGEEFYLNPNIPDYVEKYKYIADAKSIYFAQYFHIRYMDNDFYEKSRVRKNLLLDGGFFLFSITMILIHLWVLSLLRKISPLVIDRKKQLFYTWRKGRMYVARYSQVDVVNLYDVLYLRVYGFDKNNKLMIYAFEPRIPNLIDDIISKKYLLAFVAKYLIQGKESVSSVDFKRQLSIFSLCKNPKPTDWETQITAILAELDRLGPPKGATDPK
;
A
#
# COMPACT_ATOMS: atom_id res chain seq x y z
N MET A 1 13.31 2.27 6.35
CA MET A 1 12.26 1.88 5.39
C MET A 1 11.10 2.87 5.39
N LEU A 2 10.32 2.99 6.48
CA LEU A 2 9.24 3.98 6.58
C LEU A 2 9.73 5.44 6.43
N SER A 3 10.79 5.83 7.13
CA SER A 3 11.35 7.20 7.04
C SER A 3 11.84 7.55 5.64
N SER A 4 12.43 6.58 4.92
CA SER A 4 12.86 6.75 3.53
C SER A 4 11.68 6.91 2.57
N LEU A 5 10.65 6.08 2.71
CA LEU A 5 9.40 6.22 1.94
C LEU A 5 8.75 7.59 2.16
N SER A 6 8.68 8.04 3.42
CA SER A 6 8.18 9.38 3.75
C SER A 6 9.00 10.48 3.06
N GLY A 7 10.34 10.34 3.01
CA GLY A 7 11.22 11.25 2.29
C GLY A 7 10.90 11.31 0.79
N PHE A 8 10.76 10.16 0.12
CA PHE A 8 10.38 10.11 -1.30
C PHE A 8 8.99 10.68 -1.57
N LEU A 9 8.01 10.40 -0.69
CA LEU A 9 6.66 10.98 -0.79
C LEU A 9 6.69 12.50 -0.66
N LEU A 10 7.40 13.03 0.33
CA LEU A 10 7.55 14.48 0.52
C LEU A 10 8.27 15.13 -0.66
N GLY A 11 9.37 14.53 -1.13
CA GLY A 11 10.10 15.01 -2.31
C GLY A 11 9.23 15.03 -3.56
N PHE A 12 8.41 13.99 -3.76
CA PHE A 12 7.47 13.93 -4.86
C PHE A 12 6.37 15.01 -4.74
N CYS A 13 5.83 15.24 -3.53
CA CYS A 13 4.87 16.33 -3.28
C CYS A 13 5.48 17.71 -3.61
N PHE A 14 6.72 17.97 -3.18
CA PHE A 14 7.39 19.22 -3.49
C PHE A 14 7.63 19.40 -4.98
N PHE A 15 8.04 18.34 -5.69
CA PHE A 15 8.20 18.36 -7.13
C PHE A 15 6.90 18.66 -7.87
N ILE A 16 5.79 18.00 -7.50
CA ILE A 16 4.48 18.28 -8.10
C ILE A 16 4.04 19.71 -7.84
N ASN A 17 4.25 20.22 -6.61
CA ASN A 17 3.94 21.60 -6.28
C ASN A 17 4.75 22.61 -7.10
N ASP A 18 6.06 22.39 -7.24
CA ASP A 18 6.95 23.22 -8.05
C ASP A 18 6.55 23.20 -9.54
N PHE A 19 6.26 22.01 -10.06
CA PHE A 19 5.78 21.83 -11.43
C PHE A 19 4.48 22.61 -11.70
N VAL A 20 3.50 22.50 -10.79
CA VAL A 20 2.22 23.21 -10.89
C VAL A 20 2.40 24.73 -10.77
N ASN A 21 3.26 25.20 -9.88
CA ASN A 21 3.54 26.63 -9.75
C ASN A 21 4.21 27.17 -11.02
N THR A 22 5.18 26.44 -11.57
CA THR A 22 5.83 26.80 -12.83
C THR A 22 4.82 26.83 -13.99
N TRP A 23 3.88 25.89 -14.02
CA TRP A 23 2.80 25.90 -15.01
C TRP A 23 1.95 27.17 -14.90
N LYS A 24 1.46 27.53 -13.71
CA LYS A 24 0.63 28.74 -13.51
C LYS A 24 1.35 30.02 -13.94
N VAL A 25 2.64 30.15 -13.64
CA VAL A 25 3.45 31.30 -14.05
C VAL A 25 3.57 31.36 -15.57
N ASN A 26 3.87 30.23 -16.21
CA ASN A 26 4.00 30.15 -17.67
C ASN A 26 2.68 30.37 -18.39
N GLU A 27 1.57 29.88 -17.85
CA GLU A 27 0.23 30.13 -18.36
C GLU A 27 -0.05 31.64 -18.47
N GLY A 28 0.22 32.40 -17.40
CA GLY A 28 0.06 33.85 -17.43
C GLY A 28 0.99 34.55 -18.43
N PHE A 29 2.15 33.99 -18.74
CA PHE A 29 3.03 34.51 -19.81
C PHE A 29 2.46 34.22 -21.20
N TYR A 30 2.01 32.99 -21.46
CA TYR A 30 1.48 32.59 -22.76
C TYR A 30 0.20 33.34 -23.12
N LEU A 31 -0.75 33.46 -22.18
CA LEU A 31 -2.00 34.17 -22.42
C LEU A 31 -1.76 35.66 -22.71
N ARG A 32 -0.82 36.30 -22.01
CA ARG A 32 -0.41 37.69 -22.32
C ARG A 32 0.20 37.82 -23.71
N ALA A 33 1.03 36.87 -24.12
CA ALA A 33 1.61 36.87 -25.46
C ALA A 33 0.53 36.72 -26.54
N VAL A 34 -0.49 35.88 -26.33
CA VAL A 34 -1.66 35.78 -27.22
C VAL A 34 -2.42 37.11 -27.27
N THR A 35 -2.63 37.77 -26.12
CA THR A 35 -3.27 39.10 -26.09
C THR A 35 -2.49 40.13 -26.89
N TYR A 36 -1.16 40.15 -26.80
CA TYR A 36 -0.33 41.04 -27.62
C TYR A 36 -0.39 40.69 -29.10
N ALA A 37 -0.36 39.40 -29.45
CA ALA A 37 -0.53 38.98 -30.84
C ALA A 37 -1.87 39.47 -31.42
N LYS A 38 -2.97 39.35 -30.67
CA LYS A 38 -4.29 39.85 -31.06
C LYS A 38 -4.32 41.36 -31.22
N ARG A 39 -3.67 42.10 -30.31
CA ARG A 39 -3.58 43.56 -30.37
C ARG A 39 -2.79 44.04 -31.60
N ASP A 40 -1.67 43.39 -31.89
CA ASP A 40 -0.70 43.87 -32.88
C ASP A 40 -1.01 43.35 -34.30
N TYR A 41 -1.66 42.19 -34.42
CA TYR A 41 -1.93 41.52 -35.72
C TYR A 41 -3.42 41.20 -35.96
N GLY A 42 -4.31 41.62 -35.07
CA GLY A 42 -5.77 41.41 -35.16
C GLY A 42 -6.26 40.14 -34.43
N GLU A 43 -7.56 40.11 -34.09
CA GLU A 43 -8.17 38.98 -33.36
C GLU A 43 -7.97 37.64 -34.07
N GLU A 44 -7.97 37.65 -35.41
CA GLU A 44 -7.78 36.48 -36.26
C GLU A 44 -6.31 36.31 -36.73
N PHE A 45 -5.33 36.78 -35.94
CA PHE A 45 -3.90 36.69 -36.31
C PHE A 45 -3.46 35.26 -36.68
N TYR A 46 -4.13 34.25 -36.13
CA TYR A 46 -3.83 32.85 -36.39
C TYR A 46 -4.18 32.39 -37.82
N LEU A 47 -5.01 33.16 -38.54
CA LEU A 47 -5.31 32.96 -39.97
C LEU A 47 -4.35 33.73 -40.89
N ASN A 48 -3.55 34.64 -40.35
CA ASN A 48 -2.66 35.47 -41.16
C ASN A 48 -1.40 34.67 -41.58
N PRO A 49 -1.16 34.48 -42.90
CA PRO A 49 -0.02 33.70 -43.40
C PRO A 49 1.32 34.43 -43.27
N ASN A 50 1.32 35.74 -43.01
CA ASN A 50 2.52 36.59 -42.99
C ASN A 50 2.92 37.04 -41.57
N ILE A 51 2.53 36.28 -40.53
CA ILE A 51 2.93 36.61 -39.16
C ILE A 51 4.39 36.19 -38.88
N PRO A 52 5.12 36.92 -38.02
CA PRO A 52 6.48 36.52 -37.66
C PRO A 52 6.55 35.19 -36.92
N ASP A 53 7.65 34.44 -37.09
CA ASP A 53 7.90 33.14 -36.44
C ASP A 53 7.74 33.18 -34.91
N TYR A 54 8.14 34.30 -34.26
CA TYR A 54 8.00 34.45 -32.81
C TYR A 54 6.53 34.55 -32.35
N VAL A 55 5.62 34.93 -33.25
CA VAL A 55 4.17 34.97 -33.03
C VAL A 55 3.51 33.66 -33.44
N GLU A 56 4.04 32.98 -34.45
CA GLU A 56 3.45 31.80 -35.06
C GLU A 56 3.13 30.67 -34.07
N LYS A 57 4.05 30.37 -33.16
CA LYS A 57 3.83 29.37 -32.11
C LYS A 57 2.57 29.59 -31.28
N TYR A 58 2.12 30.84 -31.11
CA TYR A 58 0.93 31.17 -30.32
C TYR A 58 -0.39 30.83 -31.04
N LYS A 59 -0.36 30.49 -32.34
CA LYS A 59 -1.51 29.92 -33.06
C LYS A 59 -2.12 28.73 -32.32
N TYR A 60 -1.28 27.88 -31.74
CA TYR A 60 -1.70 26.67 -31.01
C TYR A 60 -2.66 26.95 -29.84
N ILE A 61 -2.61 28.16 -29.28
CA ILE A 61 -3.39 28.57 -28.10
C ILE A 61 -4.15 29.88 -28.33
N ALA A 62 -4.42 30.24 -29.58
CA ALA A 62 -5.03 31.52 -29.95
C ALA A 62 -6.40 31.76 -29.28
N ASP A 63 -7.20 30.70 -29.13
CA ASP A 63 -8.53 30.72 -28.52
C ASP A 63 -8.55 30.23 -27.06
N ALA A 64 -7.38 29.92 -26.49
CA ALA A 64 -7.29 29.36 -25.16
C ALA A 64 -7.59 30.43 -24.10
N LYS A 65 -8.64 30.21 -23.29
CA LYS A 65 -8.93 31.03 -22.10
C LYS A 65 -8.04 30.68 -20.90
N SER A 66 -7.53 29.45 -20.90
CA SER A 66 -6.60 28.88 -19.94
C SER A 66 -5.77 27.83 -20.64
N ILE A 67 -4.59 27.52 -20.10
CA ILE A 67 -3.68 26.53 -20.66
C ILE A 67 -3.86 25.23 -19.89
N TYR A 68 -4.57 24.27 -20.45
CA TYR A 68 -4.78 22.96 -19.83
C TYR A 68 -3.49 22.14 -19.79
N PHE A 69 -3.46 21.12 -18.91
CA PHE A 69 -2.28 20.28 -18.72
C PHE A 69 -1.71 19.72 -20.03
N ALA A 70 -2.57 19.23 -20.93
CA ALA A 70 -2.15 18.69 -22.22
C ALA A 70 -1.47 19.75 -23.11
N GLN A 71 -2.01 20.98 -23.13
CA GLN A 71 -1.40 22.10 -23.86
C GLN A 71 -0.08 22.52 -23.23
N TYR A 72 -0.02 22.60 -21.90
CA TYR A 72 1.21 22.92 -21.18
C TYR A 72 2.29 21.86 -21.42
N PHE A 73 1.91 20.58 -21.37
CA PHE A 73 2.80 19.46 -21.65
C PHE A 73 3.32 19.52 -23.08
N HIS A 74 2.44 19.76 -24.05
CA HIS A 74 2.80 19.96 -25.44
C HIS A 74 3.82 21.10 -25.58
N ILE A 75 3.49 22.29 -25.07
CA ILE A 75 4.36 23.48 -25.09
C ILE A 75 5.72 23.24 -24.42
N ARG A 76 5.76 22.54 -23.27
CA ARG A 76 6.99 22.40 -22.47
C ARG A 76 7.93 21.29 -22.97
N TYR A 77 7.38 20.23 -23.56
CA TYR A 77 8.12 18.99 -23.82
C TYR A 77 8.11 18.51 -25.26
N MET A 78 7.38 19.16 -26.16
CA MET A 78 7.40 18.84 -27.60
C MET A 78 8.21 19.88 -28.39
N ASP A 79 8.64 19.49 -29.59
CA ASP A 79 9.34 20.36 -30.54
C ASP A 79 8.29 21.22 -31.29
N ASN A 80 8.01 22.43 -30.79
CA ASN A 80 6.94 23.32 -31.27
C ASN A 80 7.27 24.81 -31.17
N ASP A 81 8.56 25.16 -31.28
CA ASP A 81 9.09 26.53 -31.36
C ASP A 81 8.86 27.44 -30.13
N PHE A 82 8.13 26.97 -29.11
CA PHE A 82 8.04 27.65 -27.82
C PHE A 82 9.38 27.70 -27.08
N TYR A 83 10.17 26.64 -27.22
CA TYR A 83 11.47 26.50 -26.60
C TYR A 83 12.48 25.88 -27.57
N GLU A 84 13.75 26.26 -27.42
CA GLU A 84 14.85 25.60 -28.12
C GLU A 84 14.86 24.09 -27.82
N LYS A 85 15.22 23.28 -28.82
CA LYS A 85 15.29 21.81 -28.70
C LYS A 85 16.17 21.35 -27.52
N SER A 86 17.27 22.06 -27.28
CA SER A 86 18.18 21.81 -26.15
C SER A 86 17.45 21.95 -24.80
N ARG A 87 16.60 22.98 -24.66
CA ARG A 87 15.79 23.25 -23.47
C ARG A 87 14.65 22.26 -23.32
N VAL A 88 13.95 21.94 -24.40
CA VAL A 88 12.90 20.90 -24.41
C VAL A 88 13.46 19.56 -23.89
N ARG A 89 14.59 19.13 -24.46
CA ARG A 89 15.27 17.90 -24.04
C ARG A 89 15.72 17.95 -22.59
N LYS A 90 16.29 19.07 -22.14
CA LYS A 90 16.69 19.27 -20.74
C LYS A 90 15.49 19.17 -19.80
N ASN A 91 14.40 19.86 -20.09
CA ASN A 91 13.19 19.83 -19.28
C ASN A 91 12.61 18.42 -19.20
N LEU A 92 12.51 17.71 -20.33
CA LEU A 92 12.00 16.35 -20.37
C LEU A 92 12.86 15.39 -19.53
N LEU A 93 14.19 15.49 -19.63
CA LEU A 93 15.11 14.64 -18.87
C LEU A 93 15.08 14.94 -17.37
N LEU A 94 15.03 16.21 -16.98
CA LEU A 94 14.99 16.59 -15.57
C LEU A 94 13.63 16.28 -14.95
N ASP A 95 12.56 16.83 -15.51
CA ASP A 95 11.21 16.72 -14.93
C ASP A 95 10.69 15.28 -15.07
N GLY A 96 10.81 14.70 -16.28
CA GLY A 96 10.38 13.33 -16.55
C GLY A 96 11.26 12.30 -15.84
N GLY A 97 12.58 12.53 -15.80
CA GLY A 97 13.51 11.66 -15.08
C GLY A 97 13.26 11.67 -13.58
N PHE A 98 13.07 12.84 -12.97
CA PHE A 98 12.76 12.96 -11.54
C PHE A 98 11.41 12.34 -11.20
N PHE A 99 10.38 12.56 -12.03
CA PHE A 99 9.06 11.95 -11.88
C PHE A 99 9.16 10.42 -11.89
N LEU A 100 9.80 9.85 -12.91
CA LEU A 100 9.94 8.40 -13.05
C LEU A 100 10.76 7.80 -11.91
N PHE A 101 11.86 8.45 -11.54
CA PHE A 101 12.70 8.03 -10.42
C PHE A 101 11.91 8.01 -9.10
N SER A 102 11.17 9.08 -8.80
CA SER A 102 10.39 9.21 -7.57
C SER A 102 9.30 8.14 -7.48
N ILE A 103 8.51 7.96 -8.54
CA ILE A 103 7.47 6.92 -8.59
C ILE A 103 8.08 5.53 -8.45
N THR A 104 9.17 5.25 -9.17
CA THR A 104 9.86 3.95 -9.10
C THR A 104 10.34 3.67 -7.68
N MET A 105 10.96 4.65 -7.02
CA MET A 105 11.41 4.51 -5.64
C MET A 105 10.24 4.28 -4.68
N ILE A 106 9.14 5.04 -4.79
CA ILE A 106 7.94 4.85 -3.97
C ILE A 106 7.39 3.41 -4.15
N LEU A 107 7.26 2.95 -5.40
CA LEU A 107 6.77 1.59 -5.70
C LEU A 107 7.68 0.50 -5.13
N ILE A 108 9.00 0.65 -5.24
CA ILE A 108 9.97 -0.28 -4.64
C ILE A 108 9.78 -0.34 -3.12
N HIS A 109 9.65 0.81 -2.45
CA HIS A 109 9.43 0.85 -1.00
C HIS A 109 8.11 0.17 -0.61
N LEU A 110 7.02 0.45 -1.31
CA LEU A 110 5.72 -0.19 -1.08
C LEU A 110 5.81 -1.71 -1.29
N TRP A 111 6.51 -2.15 -2.34
CA TRP A 111 6.76 -3.56 -2.60
C TRP A 111 7.56 -4.22 -1.48
N VAL A 112 8.70 -3.65 -1.05
CA VAL A 112 9.49 -4.20 0.07
C VAL A 112 8.68 -4.23 1.36
N LEU A 113 7.92 -3.17 1.66
CA LEU A 113 7.04 -3.15 2.83
C LEU A 113 6.00 -4.27 2.77
N SER A 114 5.48 -4.59 1.58
CA SER A 114 4.53 -5.69 1.40
C SER A 114 5.16 -7.07 1.65
N LEU A 115 6.44 -7.26 1.32
CA LEU A 115 7.18 -8.48 1.62
C LEU A 115 7.44 -8.65 3.12
N LEU A 116 7.68 -7.54 3.84
CA LEU A 116 7.91 -7.55 5.28
C LEU A 116 6.59 -7.74 6.06
N ARG A 117 5.52 -7.06 5.63
CA ARG A 117 4.19 -7.11 6.26
C ARG A 117 3.36 -8.27 5.73
N LYS A 118 3.85 -9.50 5.93
CA LYS A 118 3.08 -10.71 5.64
C LYS A 118 2.05 -10.96 6.74
N ILE A 119 0.76 -10.78 6.43
CA ILE A 119 -0.34 -11.00 7.37
C ILE A 119 -0.69 -12.48 7.39
N SER A 120 -0.51 -13.11 8.55
CA SER A 120 -0.95 -14.49 8.79
C SER A 120 -2.44 -14.49 9.14
N PRO A 121 -3.27 -15.30 8.48
CA PRO A 121 -4.66 -15.47 8.90
C PRO A 121 -4.73 -16.41 10.09
N LEU A 122 -5.70 -16.20 10.97
CA LEU A 122 -6.09 -17.19 11.97
C LEU A 122 -7.37 -17.88 11.49
N VAL A 123 -7.36 -19.20 11.52
CA VAL A 123 -8.52 -20.02 11.19
C VAL A 123 -8.95 -20.75 12.46
N ILE A 124 -10.25 -20.66 12.74
CA ILE A 124 -10.91 -21.36 13.83
C ILE A 124 -11.77 -22.46 13.19
N ASP A 125 -11.31 -23.72 13.30
CA ASP A 125 -12.01 -24.88 12.76
C ASP A 125 -12.82 -25.56 13.86
N ARG A 126 -14.14 -25.32 13.87
CA ARG A 126 -15.04 -25.91 14.86
C ARG A 126 -15.22 -27.42 14.71
N LYS A 127 -15.10 -27.96 13.49
CA LYS A 127 -15.27 -29.41 13.26
C LYS A 127 -14.07 -30.18 13.81
N LYS A 128 -12.86 -29.67 13.56
CA LYS A 128 -11.61 -30.26 14.07
C LYS A 128 -11.27 -29.81 15.50
N GLN A 129 -11.97 -28.80 16.03
CA GLN A 129 -11.67 -28.11 17.30
C GLN A 129 -10.23 -27.59 17.38
N LEU A 130 -9.77 -26.96 16.30
CA LEU A 130 -8.42 -26.44 16.14
C LEU A 130 -8.41 -24.94 15.87
N PHE A 131 -7.42 -24.27 16.44
CA PHE A 131 -6.92 -22.98 15.97
C PHE A 131 -5.68 -23.22 15.15
N TYR A 132 -5.63 -22.70 13.93
CA TYR A 132 -4.40 -22.74 13.16
C TYR A 132 -4.16 -21.50 12.32
N THR A 133 -2.88 -21.23 12.09
CA THR A 133 -2.38 -20.13 11.28
C THR A 133 -1.18 -20.61 10.48
N TRP A 134 -0.74 -19.79 9.53
CA TRP A 134 0.46 -20.10 8.75
C TRP A 134 1.26 -18.84 8.45
N ARG A 135 2.58 -19.03 8.41
CA ARG A 135 3.53 -17.95 8.12
C ARG A 135 4.76 -18.53 7.45
N LYS A 136 5.19 -17.93 6.34
CA LYS A 136 6.42 -18.31 5.62
C LYS A 136 6.51 -19.81 5.34
N GLY A 137 5.43 -20.42 4.85
CA GLY A 137 5.38 -21.84 4.49
C GLY A 137 5.24 -22.83 5.65
N ARG A 138 5.06 -22.36 6.88
CA ARG A 138 4.91 -23.20 8.07
C ARG A 138 3.53 -23.06 8.70
N MET A 139 3.00 -24.16 9.18
CA MET A 139 1.77 -24.23 9.96
C MET A 139 2.05 -24.04 11.44
N TYR A 140 1.08 -23.45 12.13
CA TYR A 140 1.03 -23.40 13.58
C TYR A 140 -0.40 -23.76 14.01
N VAL A 141 -0.54 -24.60 15.03
CA VAL A 141 -1.83 -25.17 15.46
C VAL A 141 -1.90 -25.31 16.98
N ALA A 142 -3.10 -25.19 17.53
CA ALA A 142 -3.43 -25.61 18.88
C ALA A 142 -4.85 -26.17 18.92
N ARG A 143 -5.10 -27.17 19.78
CA ARG A 143 -6.47 -27.59 20.10
C ARG A 143 -7.15 -26.53 20.96
N TYR A 144 -8.48 -26.52 20.99
CA TYR A 144 -9.24 -25.59 21.84
C TYR A 144 -8.83 -25.66 23.31
N SER A 145 -8.53 -26.86 23.82
CA SER A 145 -8.04 -27.08 25.18
C SER A 145 -6.59 -26.63 25.42
N GLN A 146 -5.84 -26.31 24.37
CA GLN A 146 -4.42 -25.98 24.42
C GLN A 146 -4.10 -24.53 24.01
N VAL A 147 -5.10 -23.79 23.52
CA VAL A 147 -4.91 -22.36 23.19
C VAL A 147 -4.74 -21.59 24.48
N ASP A 148 -3.60 -20.96 24.60
CA ASP A 148 -3.28 -20.06 25.69
C ASP A 148 -3.41 -18.60 25.22
N VAL A 149 -3.97 -17.76 26.09
CA VAL A 149 -4.23 -16.35 25.83
C VAL A 149 -3.34 -15.55 26.76
N VAL A 150 -2.35 -14.87 26.19
CA VAL A 150 -1.37 -14.11 26.97
C VAL A 150 -1.50 -12.64 26.64
N ASN A 151 -1.52 -11.81 27.67
CA ASN A 151 -1.46 -10.36 27.54
C ASN A 151 -0.06 -9.89 27.94
N LEU A 152 0.72 -9.38 26.99
CA LEU A 152 2.07 -8.85 27.23
C LEU A 152 2.10 -7.39 26.78
N TYR A 153 2.44 -6.48 27.70
CA TYR A 153 2.52 -5.04 27.43
C TYR A 153 1.27 -4.49 26.71
N ASP A 154 0.07 -4.86 27.21
CA ASP A 154 -1.24 -4.53 26.65
C ASP A 154 -1.52 -5.08 25.23
N VAL A 155 -0.71 -6.02 24.75
CA VAL A 155 -0.94 -6.73 23.50
C VAL A 155 -1.46 -8.13 23.78
N LEU A 156 -2.62 -8.45 23.19
CA LEU A 156 -3.25 -9.76 23.25
C LEU A 156 -2.57 -10.71 22.26
N TYR A 157 -2.13 -11.87 22.75
CA TYR A 157 -1.57 -12.95 21.94
C TYR A 157 -2.33 -14.25 22.17
N LEU A 158 -2.60 -14.95 21.07
CA LEU A 158 -3.05 -16.34 21.05
C LEU A 158 -1.84 -17.22 20.76
N ARG A 159 -1.48 -18.09 21.70
CA ARG A 159 -0.36 -19.01 21.50
C ARG A 159 -0.83 -20.25 20.77
N VAL A 160 -0.13 -20.55 19.69
CA VAL A 160 -0.27 -21.75 18.88
C VAL A 160 1.11 -22.37 18.67
N TYR A 161 1.18 -23.64 18.31
CA TYR A 161 2.44 -24.39 18.29
C TYR A 161 2.84 -24.77 16.87
N GLY A 162 4.13 -24.81 16.60
CA GLY A 162 4.64 -25.26 15.30
C GLY A 162 6.10 -25.68 15.39
N PHE A 163 6.72 -25.94 14.25
CA PHE A 163 8.12 -26.34 14.18
C PHE A 163 9.02 -25.18 13.78
N ASP A 164 10.11 -25.00 14.54
CA ASP A 164 11.19 -24.09 14.21
C ASP A 164 12.02 -24.61 13.01
N LYS A 165 13.07 -23.88 12.63
CA LYS A 165 13.94 -24.27 11.51
C LYS A 165 14.67 -25.61 11.73
N ASN A 166 14.81 -26.04 12.98
CA ASN A 166 15.49 -27.26 13.40
C ASN A 166 14.50 -28.39 13.72
N ASN A 167 13.23 -28.26 13.32
CA ASN A 167 12.15 -29.19 13.63
C ASN A 167 11.89 -29.39 15.13
N LYS A 168 12.23 -28.40 15.95
CA LYS A 168 11.87 -28.37 17.37
C LYS A 168 10.51 -27.70 17.55
N LEU A 169 9.71 -28.25 18.45
CA LEU A 169 8.43 -27.68 18.82
C LEU A 169 8.64 -26.30 19.46
N MET A 170 7.91 -25.29 18.96
CA MET A 170 8.03 -23.91 19.41
C MET A 170 6.65 -23.25 19.58
N ILE A 171 6.59 -22.26 20.47
CA ILE A 171 5.44 -21.38 20.63
C ILE A 171 5.48 -20.29 19.56
N TYR A 172 4.35 -20.08 18.90
CA TYR A 172 4.10 -18.92 18.07
C TYR A 172 2.98 -18.07 18.69
N ALA A 173 3.35 -16.87 19.14
CA ALA A 173 2.40 -15.88 19.64
C ALA A 173 1.75 -15.16 18.47
N PHE A 174 0.51 -15.55 18.14
CA PHE A 174 -0.29 -14.89 17.13
C PHE A 174 -0.99 -13.67 17.72
N GLU A 175 -0.78 -12.50 17.14
CA GLU A 175 -1.48 -11.27 17.52
C GLU A 175 -2.74 -11.12 16.66
N PRO A 176 -3.94 -11.39 17.20
CA PRO A 176 -5.17 -11.20 16.43
C PRO A 176 -5.46 -9.71 16.29
N ARG A 177 -5.71 -9.27 15.05
CA ARG A 177 -6.07 -7.89 14.72
C ARG A 177 -7.41 -7.87 14.01
N ILE A 178 -8.28 -6.95 14.42
CA ILE A 178 -9.47 -6.63 13.65
C ILE A 178 -9.10 -5.51 12.67
N PRO A 179 -9.25 -5.72 11.35
CA PRO A 179 -9.03 -4.66 10.38
C PRO A 179 -9.89 -3.44 10.70
N ASN A 180 -9.30 -2.25 10.59
CA ASN A 180 -9.97 -0.95 10.76
C ASN A 180 -10.45 -0.60 12.19
N LEU A 181 -10.16 -1.43 13.19
CA LEU A 181 -10.30 -1.02 14.60
C LEU A 181 -8.97 -0.52 15.14
N ILE A 182 -9.05 0.47 16.03
CA ILE A 182 -7.90 0.96 16.79
C ILE A 182 -7.40 -0.19 17.68
N ASP A 183 -6.09 -0.37 17.75
CA ASP A 183 -5.45 -1.42 18.55
C ASP A 183 -5.45 -1.06 20.06
N ASP A 184 -6.64 -0.86 20.61
CA ASP A 184 -6.85 -0.48 22.01
C ASP A 184 -7.40 -1.63 22.86
N ILE A 185 -7.39 -1.43 24.18
CA ILE A 185 -7.85 -2.43 25.16
C ILE A 185 -9.33 -2.79 24.96
N ILE A 186 -10.15 -1.82 24.56
CA ILE A 186 -11.59 -2.01 24.35
C ILE A 186 -11.83 -2.94 23.15
N SER A 187 -11.20 -2.65 22.00
CA SER A 187 -11.30 -3.49 20.81
C SER A 187 -10.78 -4.90 21.04
N LYS A 188 -9.73 -5.06 21.86
CA LYS A 188 -9.22 -6.38 22.28
C LYS A 188 -10.23 -7.17 23.12
N LYS A 189 -10.93 -6.52 24.06
CA LYS A 189 -12.01 -7.16 24.83
C LYS A 189 -13.17 -7.58 23.92
N TYR A 190 -13.58 -6.71 22.98
CA TYR A 190 -14.60 -7.06 22.00
C TYR A 190 -14.20 -8.23 21.12
N LEU A 191 -12.95 -8.27 20.66
CA LEU A 191 -12.40 -9.38 19.89
C LEU A 191 -12.46 -10.70 20.67
N LEU A 192 -12.02 -10.69 21.94
CA LEU A 192 -12.04 -11.89 22.77
C LEU A 192 -13.48 -12.37 23.03
N ALA A 193 -14.39 -11.44 23.33
CA ALA A 193 -15.81 -11.75 23.50
C ALA A 193 -16.44 -12.29 22.20
N PHE A 194 -16.08 -11.73 21.05
CA PHE A 194 -16.51 -12.20 19.74
C PHE A 194 -16.03 -13.63 19.49
N VAL A 195 -14.75 -13.92 19.72
CA VAL A 195 -14.17 -15.26 19.56
C VAL A 195 -14.85 -16.25 20.50
N ALA A 196 -15.01 -15.91 21.78
CA ALA A 196 -15.67 -16.77 22.77
C ALA A 196 -17.12 -17.08 22.38
N LYS A 197 -17.90 -16.05 22.00
CA LYS A 197 -19.29 -16.22 21.57
C LYS A 197 -19.39 -17.08 20.30
N TYR A 198 -18.51 -16.84 19.32
CA TYR A 198 -18.43 -17.66 18.10
C TYR A 198 -18.14 -19.14 18.39
N LEU A 199 -17.23 -19.42 19.33
CA LEU A 199 -16.89 -20.80 19.71
C LEU A 199 -18.07 -21.52 20.36
N ILE A 200 -18.73 -20.87 21.32
CA ILE A 200 -19.81 -21.45 22.13
C ILE A 200 -21.11 -21.58 21.33
N GLN A 201 -21.54 -20.49 20.68
CA GLN A 201 -22.89 -20.37 20.10
C GLN A 201 -22.88 -20.46 18.56
N GLY A 202 -21.70 -20.48 17.93
CA GLY A 202 -21.56 -20.60 16.48
C GLY A 202 -21.70 -19.27 15.74
N LYS A 203 -21.63 -19.35 14.41
CA LYS A 203 -21.54 -18.19 13.51
C LYS A 203 -22.74 -17.24 13.63
N GLU A 204 -23.96 -17.77 13.64
CA GLU A 204 -25.21 -16.99 13.64
C GLU A 204 -25.36 -16.13 14.90
N SER A 205 -24.66 -16.48 15.99
CA SER A 205 -24.72 -15.74 17.26
C SER A 205 -23.89 -14.45 17.26
N VAL A 206 -22.89 -14.35 16.36
CA VAL A 206 -21.97 -13.21 16.28
C VAL A 206 -22.20 -12.35 15.04
N SER A 207 -22.96 -12.86 14.07
CA SER A 207 -23.26 -12.17 12.82
C SER A 207 -24.49 -12.75 12.16
N SER A 208 -25.37 -11.88 11.66
CA SER A 208 -26.44 -12.25 10.71
C SER A 208 -25.95 -12.33 9.26
N VAL A 209 -24.72 -11.88 8.97
CA VAL A 209 -24.15 -11.86 7.62
C VAL A 209 -22.93 -12.78 7.50
N ASP A 210 -22.75 -13.36 6.31
CA ASP A 210 -21.56 -14.13 5.98
C ASP A 210 -20.33 -13.22 5.84
N PHE A 211 -19.62 -13.00 6.95
CA PHE A 211 -18.40 -12.20 6.95
C PHE A 211 -17.29 -12.90 6.15
N LYS A 212 -16.92 -12.29 5.02
CA LYS A 212 -15.72 -12.63 4.27
C LYS A 212 -14.56 -11.76 4.73
N ARG A 213 -13.37 -12.35 4.81
CA ARG A 213 -12.14 -11.59 5.09
C ARG A 213 -12.01 -10.48 4.03
N GLN A 214 -11.94 -9.22 4.48
CA GLN A 214 -11.71 -8.09 3.59
C GLN A 214 -10.45 -8.32 2.76
N LEU A 215 -10.57 -8.13 1.44
CA LEU A 215 -9.44 -8.17 0.53
C LEU A 215 -8.47 -7.05 0.93
N SER A 216 -7.26 -7.42 1.36
CA SER A 216 -6.20 -6.45 1.54
C SER A 216 -5.86 -5.84 0.19
N ILE A 217 -5.81 -4.51 0.12
CA ILE A 217 -5.37 -3.74 -1.05
C ILE A 217 -3.97 -4.19 -1.50
N PHE A 218 -3.17 -4.70 -0.56
CA PHE A 218 -1.88 -5.33 -0.83
C PHE A 218 -2.04 -6.87 -0.85
N SER A 219 -2.50 -7.42 -1.98
CA SER A 219 -2.57 -8.88 -2.18
C SER A 219 -1.22 -9.57 -1.93
N LEU A 220 -0.11 -8.89 -2.23
CA LEU A 220 1.26 -9.29 -1.95
C LEU A 220 1.55 -9.51 -0.46
N CYS A 221 0.79 -8.92 0.46
CA CYS A 221 0.95 -9.12 1.90
C CYS A 221 0.38 -10.47 2.40
N LYS A 222 -0.30 -11.26 1.56
CA LYS A 222 -0.87 -12.55 1.98
C LYS A 222 0.25 -13.61 2.12
N ASN A 223 0.17 -14.41 3.17
CA ASN A 223 0.92 -15.66 3.24
C ASN A 223 0.15 -16.74 2.48
N PRO A 224 0.74 -17.40 1.47
CA PRO A 224 0.12 -18.58 0.88
C PRO A 224 0.04 -19.70 1.94
N LYS A 225 -1.07 -20.43 1.94
CA LYS A 225 -1.21 -21.63 2.79
C LYS A 225 -0.26 -22.71 2.24
N PRO A 226 0.53 -23.40 3.09
CA PRO A 226 1.38 -24.52 2.64
C PRO A 226 0.55 -25.61 1.96
N THR A 227 1.10 -26.28 0.95
CA THR A 227 0.41 -27.36 0.22
C THR A 227 0.27 -28.62 1.08
N ASP A 228 1.26 -28.88 1.92
CA ASP A 228 1.38 -30.00 2.87
C ASP A 228 0.79 -29.68 4.26
N TRP A 229 -0.10 -28.68 4.34
CA TRP A 229 -0.57 -28.14 5.62
C TRP A 229 -1.24 -29.17 6.54
N GLU A 230 -1.96 -30.16 6.00
CA GLU A 230 -2.61 -31.19 6.82
C GLU A 230 -1.56 -32.09 7.48
N THR A 231 -0.56 -32.51 6.72
CA THR A 231 0.56 -33.31 7.23
C THR A 231 1.33 -32.55 8.32
N GLN A 232 1.59 -31.24 8.10
CA GLN A 232 2.23 -30.41 9.12
C GLN A 232 1.40 -30.31 10.40
N ILE A 233 0.09 -30.09 10.30
CA ILE A 233 -0.81 -30.05 11.47
C ILE A 233 -0.74 -31.38 12.23
N THR A 234 -0.88 -32.51 11.55
CA THR A 234 -0.85 -33.83 12.18
C THR A 234 0.47 -34.08 12.91
N ALA A 235 1.60 -33.74 12.29
CA ALA A 235 2.92 -33.89 12.90
C ALA A 235 3.09 -33.01 14.16
N ILE A 236 2.62 -31.76 14.12
CA ILE A 236 2.68 -30.86 15.28
C ILE A 236 1.82 -31.40 16.43
N LEU A 237 0.60 -31.86 16.14
CA LEU A 237 -0.29 -32.40 17.16
C LEU A 237 0.27 -33.68 17.79
N ALA A 238 0.86 -34.58 16.99
CA ALA A 238 1.49 -35.79 17.48
C ALA A 238 2.68 -35.48 18.41
N GLU A 239 3.49 -34.47 18.07
CA GLU A 239 4.62 -34.06 18.92
C GLU A 239 4.15 -33.37 20.21
N LEU A 240 3.07 -32.58 20.14
CA LEU A 240 2.41 -32.03 21.32
C LEU A 240 1.88 -33.13 22.25
N ASP A 241 1.33 -34.21 21.71
CA ASP A 241 0.86 -35.35 22.51
C ASP A 241 2.03 -36.09 23.17
N ARG A 242 3.19 -36.13 22.49
CA ARG A 242 4.39 -36.81 22.99
C ARG A 242 5.14 -36.03 24.06
N LEU A 243 5.31 -34.73 23.88
CA LEU A 243 6.16 -33.88 24.73
C LEU A 243 5.38 -32.91 25.63
N GLY A 244 4.11 -32.69 25.34
CA GLY A 244 3.34 -31.58 25.90
C GLY A 244 3.71 -30.23 25.28
N PRO A 245 3.01 -29.15 25.67
CA PRO A 245 3.34 -27.79 25.26
C PRO A 245 4.75 -27.39 25.75
N PRO A 246 5.59 -26.79 24.89
CA PRO A 246 6.87 -26.25 25.33
C PRO A 246 6.63 -25.09 26.31
N LYS A 247 7.48 -24.95 27.34
CA LYS A 247 7.43 -23.79 28.25
C LYS A 247 7.90 -22.53 27.51
N GLY A 248 7.10 -21.47 27.56
CA GLY A 248 7.45 -20.14 27.09
C GLY A 248 8.37 -19.41 28.07
N ALA A 249 9.15 -18.44 27.56
CA ALA A 249 10.04 -17.62 28.40
C ALA A 249 9.30 -16.78 29.46
N THR A 250 7.98 -16.60 29.30
CA THR A 250 7.13 -15.82 30.22
C THR A 250 6.22 -16.70 31.08
N ASP A 251 6.40 -18.02 31.07
CA ASP A 251 5.58 -18.94 31.86
C ASP A 251 6.14 -19.03 33.29
N PRO A 252 5.27 -19.12 34.33
CA PRO A 252 5.73 -19.30 35.70
C PRO A 252 6.56 -20.59 35.83
N LYS A 253 7.64 -20.52 36.62
CA LYS A 253 8.60 -21.62 36.79
C LYS A 253 7.94 -22.90 37.32
#